data_AF-G5E1J9-F1
#
_entry.id   AF-G5E1J9-F1
#
_cell.length_a   1.000
_cell.length_b   1.000
_cell.length_c   1.000
_cell.angle_alpha   90.00
_cell.angle_beta   90.00
_cell.angle_gamma   90.00
#
_symmetry.space_group_name_H-M   'P 1'
#
loop_
_entity.id
_entity.type
_entity.pdbx_description
1 polymer ?
#
loop_
_entity_poly.entity_id
_entity_poly.type
_entity_poly.pdbx_seq_one_letter_code
_entity_poly.pdbx_strand_id
1 'polypeptide(L)'
;PPRLAPVHYDDTEAEKDHRILERAKKLALSSSTIRELKEQYSDAPEEIREGRAYHMMRNDKEEQHRTRHEESMMVRLNMTRKEKKKKRVIAMTSQLNSLTHFSDISALTGGEGRTE
;
A
#
# COMPACT_ATOMS: atom_id res chain seq x y z
N PRO A 1 -9.24 19.32 25.50
CA PRO A 1 -8.08 18.57 24.97
C PRO A 1 -6.77 19.37 25.09
N PRO A 2 -5.64 18.72 25.43
CA PRO A 2 -4.33 19.39 25.53
C PRO A 2 -3.82 19.85 24.15
N ARG A 3 -3.02 20.93 24.13
CA ARG A 3 -2.42 21.49 22.92
C ARG A 3 -1.09 20.80 22.61
N LEU A 4 -0.96 20.23 21.41
CA LEU A 4 0.31 19.67 20.92
C LEU A 4 1.30 20.81 20.65
N ALA A 5 2.47 20.77 21.29
CA ALA A 5 3.59 21.64 21.00
C ALA A 5 4.56 20.94 20.03
N PRO A 6 5.10 21.62 19.01
CA PRO A 6 6.14 21.06 18.17
C PRO A 6 7.40 20.79 19.00
N VAL A 7 7.92 19.57 18.92
CA VAL A 7 9.21 19.17 19.50
C VAL A 7 10.20 19.03 18.35
N HIS A 8 11.40 19.59 18.51
CA HIS A 8 12.47 19.43 17.54
C HIS A 8 12.96 17.97 17.52
N TYR A 9 13.02 17.40 16.33
CA TYR A 9 13.61 16.09 16.08
C TYR A 9 15.07 16.29 15.66
N ASP A 10 16.01 15.86 16.51
CA ASP A 10 17.46 15.94 16.27
C ASP A 10 17.95 14.75 15.41
N ASP A 11 17.30 14.50 14.26
CA ASP A 11 17.79 13.47 13.33
C ASP A 11 19.08 13.97 12.66
N THR A 12 20.17 13.21 12.82
CA THR A 12 21.40 13.40 12.04
C THR A 12 21.14 13.15 10.54
N GLU A 13 21.94 13.73 9.65
CA GLU A 13 21.79 13.52 8.19
C GLU A 13 21.86 12.03 7.82
N ALA A 14 22.73 11.27 8.50
CA ALA A 14 22.86 9.83 8.33
C ALA A 14 21.56 9.06 8.70
N GLU A 15 20.84 9.48 9.74
CA GLU A 15 19.57 8.85 10.14
C GLU A 15 18.45 9.17 9.15
N LYS A 16 18.46 10.37 8.55
CA LYS A 16 17.51 10.74 7.49
C LYS A 16 17.71 9.88 6.25
N ASP A 17 18.95 9.69 5.82
CA ASP A 17 19.29 8.87 4.67
C ASP A 17 18.94 7.40 4.91
N HIS A 18 19.26 6.88 6.10
CA HIS A 18 18.86 5.53 6.51
C HIS A 18 17.34 5.36 6.47
N ARG A 19 16.57 6.33 6.97
CA ARG A 19 15.10 6.29 6.93
C ARG A 19 14.56 6.29 5.50
N ILE A 20 15.17 7.05 4.59
CA ILE A 20 14.77 7.08 3.18
C ILE A 20 15.04 5.72 2.53
N LEU A 21 16.23 5.14 2.76
CA LEU A 21 16.60 3.83 2.24
C LEU A 21 15.67 2.73 2.77
N GLU A 22 15.39 2.72 4.07
CA GLU A 22 14.46 1.76 4.67
C GLU A 22 13.04 1.89 4.11
N ARG A 23 12.59 3.12 3.83
CA ARG A 23 11.31 3.35 3.17
C ARG A 23 11.31 2.81 1.73
N ALA A 24 12.40 3.04 0.98
CA ALA A 24 12.55 2.55 -0.38
C ALA A 24 12.54 1.01 -0.41
N LYS A 25 13.27 0.35 0.49
CA LYS A 25 13.25 -1.12 0.64
C LYS A 25 11.84 -1.65 0.95
N LYS A 26 11.13 -1.03 1.89
CA LYS A 26 9.74 -1.42 2.22
C LYS A 26 8.80 -1.28 1.02
N LEU A 27 8.96 -0.21 0.24
CA LEU A 27 8.17 0.00 -0.97
C LEU A 27 8.49 -1.06 -2.03
N ALA A 28 9.76 -1.33 -2.28
CA ALA A 28 10.22 -2.35 -3.22
C ALA A 28 9.75 -3.76 -2.82
N LEU A 29 9.77 -4.11 -1.53
CA LEU A 29 9.23 -5.37 -1.02
C LEU A 29 7.70 -5.49 -1.21
N SER A 30 7.00 -4.36 -1.25
CA SER A 30 5.56 -4.30 -1.51
C SER A 30 5.21 -4.13 -3.00
N SER A 31 6.20 -4.23 -3.88
CA SER A 31 6.00 -4.22 -5.34
C SER A 31 5.20 -5.44 -5.79
N SER A 32 4.46 -5.29 -6.89
CA SER A 32 3.63 -6.39 -7.42
C SER A 32 4.46 -7.62 -7.77
N THR A 33 5.66 -7.43 -8.36
CA THR A 33 6.55 -8.52 -8.79
C THR A 33 7.17 -9.27 -7.61
N ILE A 34 7.74 -8.55 -6.64
CA ILE A 34 8.33 -9.19 -5.44
C ILE A 34 7.24 -9.89 -4.63
N ARG A 35 6.04 -9.31 -4.57
CA ARG A 35 4.91 -9.92 -3.89
C ARG A 35 4.47 -11.23 -4.57
N GLU A 36 4.32 -11.22 -5.89
CA GLU A 36 3.95 -12.41 -6.66
C GLU A 36 4.98 -13.55 -6.48
N LEU A 37 6.27 -13.21 -6.55
CA LEU A 37 7.34 -14.18 -6.26
C LEU A 37 7.23 -14.73 -4.85
N LYS A 38 7.01 -13.87 -3.84
CA LYS A 38 6.82 -14.31 -2.47
C LYS A 38 5.65 -15.27 -2.32
N GLU A 39 4.54 -15.02 -3.02
CA GLU A 39 3.35 -15.87 -3.01
C GLU A 39 3.62 -17.24 -3.66
N GLN A 40 4.40 -17.30 -4.75
CA GLN A 40 4.78 -18.57 -5.41
C GLN A 40 5.63 -19.50 -4.54
N TYR A 41 6.49 -18.94 -3.70
CA TYR A 41 7.38 -19.71 -2.82
C TYR A 41 6.87 -19.81 -1.37
N SER A 42 5.65 -19.33 -1.10
CA SER A 42 5.04 -19.35 0.22
C SER A 42 4.02 -20.48 0.31
N ASP A 43 4.18 -21.38 1.28
CA ASP A 43 3.18 -22.42 1.59
C ASP A 43 1.98 -21.91 2.40
N ALA A 44 1.97 -20.62 2.77
CA ALA A 44 0.86 -20.02 3.51
C ALA A 44 -0.39 -19.91 2.62
N PRO A 45 -1.59 -20.20 3.16
CA PRO A 45 -2.82 -20.11 2.38
C PRO A 45 -3.15 -18.67 2.00
N GLU A 46 -3.73 -18.51 0.81
CA GLU A 46 -4.13 -17.22 0.28
C GLU A 46 -5.56 -16.84 0.72
N GLU A 47 -5.74 -15.58 1.13
CA GLU A 47 -7.06 -15.03 1.45
C GLU A 47 -7.81 -14.64 0.17
N ILE A 48 -8.61 -15.57 -0.36
CA ILE A 48 -9.48 -15.32 -1.51
C ILE A 48 -10.77 -14.63 -1.01
N ARG A 49 -10.99 -13.38 -1.43
CA ARG A 49 -12.22 -12.63 -1.15
C ARG A 49 -13.12 -12.61 -2.38
N GLU A 50 -14.32 -13.18 -2.27
CA GLU A 50 -15.30 -13.18 -3.36
C GLU A 50 -15.64 -11.74 -3.81
N GLY A 51 -15.67 -11.51 -5.13
CA GLY A 51 -16.02 -10.22 -5.72
C GLY A 51 -14.95 -9.12 -5.61
N ARG A 52 -13.77 -9.39 -5.03
CA ARG A 52 -12.62 -8.50 -5.08
C ARG A 52 -11.54 -9.07 -5.97
N ALA A 53 -11.21 -8.36 -7.03
CA ALA A 53 -10.10 -8.76 -7.86
C ALA A 53 -8.76 -8.25 -7.29
N TYR A 54 -7.69 -9.01 -7.52
CA TYR A 54 -6.33 -8.81 -6.96
C TYR A 54 -5.82 -7.37 -6.98
N HIS A 55 -6.09 -6.66 -8.06
CA HIS A 55 -5.69 -5.27 -8.25
C HIS A 55 -6.36 -4.26 -7.31
N MET A 56 -7.41 -4.65 -6.60
CA MET A 56 -8.09 -3.82 -5.60
C MET A 56 -7.40 -3.84 -4.22
N MET A 57 -6.41 -4.72 -4.00
CA MET A 57 -5.72 -4.86 -2.71
C MET A 57 -5.02 -3.58 -2.22
N ARG A 58 -4.52 -2.72 -3.12
CA ARG A 58 -3.94 -1.42 -2.71
C ARG A 58 -4.99 -0.45 -2.16
N ASN A 59 -6.19 -0.46 -2.71
CA ASN A 59 -7.32 0.35 -2.23
C ASN A 59 -7.96 -0.23 -0.96
N ASP A 60 -7.59 -1.47 -0.63
CA ASP A 60 -8.07 -2.13 0.56
C ASP A 60 -7.62 -1.43 1.84
N LYS A 61 -6.49 -0.69 1.85
CA LYS A 61 -6.05 0.00 3.08
C LYS A 61 -7.05 1.04 3.58
N GLU A 62 -7.61 1.84 2.68
CA GLU A 62 -8.61 2.86 3.04
C GLU A 62 -9.94 2.19 3.44
N GLU A 63 -10.31 1.12 2.75
CA GLU A 63 -11.52 0.35 3.06
C GLU A 63 -11.40 -0.40 4.40
N GLN A 64 -10.28 -1.09 4.65
CA GLN A 64 -9.93 -1.73 5.92
C GLN A 64 -9.93 -0.72 7.06
N HIS A 65 -9.33 0.46 6.86
CA HIS A 65 -9.33 1.50 7.88
C HIS A 65 -10.77 1.93 8.22
N ARG A 66 -11.61 2.12 7.21
CA ARG A 66 -13.03 2.43 7.41
C ARG A 66 -13.74 1.30 8.16
N THR A 67 -13.61 0.06 7.70
CA THR A 67 -14.23 -1.12 8.33
C THR A 67 -13.83 -1.24 9.79
N ARG A 68 -12.53 -1.11 10.10
CA ARG A 68 -12.02 -1.16 11.46
C ARG A 68 -12.59 -0.05 12.35
N HIS A 69 -12.74 1.16 11.82
CA HIS A 69 -13.37 2.26 12.54
C HIS A 69 -14.85 1.95 12.82
N GLU A 70 -15.60 1.51 11.81
CA GLU A 70 -17.01 1.12 11.94
C GLU A 70 -17.21 0.02 12.99
N GLU A 71 -16.34 -1.00 12.99
CA GLU A 71 -16.34 -2.09 14.00
C GLU A 71 -16.00 -1.57 15.39
N SER A 72 -14.97 -0.72 15.52
CA SER A 72 -14.54 -0.22 16.83
C SER A 72 -15.57 0.68 17.52
N MET A 73 -16.34 1.44 16.74
CA MET A 73 -17.35 2.38 17.22
C MET A 73 -18.77 1.83 17.11
N MET A 74 -18.96 0.65 16.49
CA MET A 74 -20.25 0.05 16.19
C MET A 74 -21.20 1.00 15.43
N VAL A 75 -20.65 1.82 14.52
CA VAL A 75 -21.40 2.84 13.76
C VAL A 75 -20.99 2.80 12.30
N ARG A 76 -21.99 2.77 11.39
CA ARG A 76 -21.76 2.79 9.95
C ARG A 76 -21.53 4.21 9.43
N LEU A 77 -20.50 4.40 8.61
CA LEU A 77 -20.20 5.71 8.01
C LEU A 77 -20.91 5.86 6.66
N ASN A 78 -21.51 7.03 6.44
CA ASN A 78 -22.12 7.37 5.15
C ASN A 78 -21.06 7.83 4.16
N MET A 79 -21.12 7.31 2.92
CA MET A 79 -20.24 7.75 1.83
C MET A 79 -20.86 8.87 1.01
N THR A 80 -20.05 9.87 0.66
CA THR A 80 -20.48 10.94 -0.24
C THR A 80 -20.65 10.42 -1.68
N ARG A 81 -21.45 11.12 -2.50
CA ARG A 81 -21.63 10.75 -3.93
C ARG A 81 -20.29 10.76 -4.70
N LYS A 82 -19.38 11.68 -4.34
CA LYS A 82 -18.05 11.81 -4.93
C LYS A 82 -17.18 10.59 -4.64
N GLU A 83 -17.15 10.13 -3.38
CA GLU A 83 -16.41 8.93 -2.98
C GLU A 83 -16.94 7.68 -3.67
N LYS A 84 -18.28 7.52 -3.76
CA LYS A 84 -18.91 6.42 -4.48
C LYS A 84 -18.47 6.38 -5.95
N LYS A 85 -18.41 7.55 -6.62
CA LYS A 85 -17.92 7.66 -8.01
C LYS A 85 -16.44 7.29 -8.12
N LYS A 86 -15.59 7.80 -7.21
CA LYS A 86 -14.16 7.47 -7.16
C LYS A 86 -13.95 5.96 -7.03
N LYS A 87 -14.67 5.29 -6.12
CA LYS A 87 -14.59 3.84 -5.92
C LYS A 87 -14.93 3.07 -7.21
N ARG A 88 -15.97 3.50 -7.93
CA ARG A 88 -16.36 2.88 -9.21
C ARG A 88 -15.28 3.04 -10.28
N VAL A 89 -14.74 4.24 -10.44
CA VAL A 89 -13.67 4.50 -11.43
C VAL A 89 -12.44 3.65 -11.12
N ILE A 90 -12.03 3.60 -9.86
CA ILE A 90 -10.91 2.78 -9.41
C ILE A 90 -11.15 1.30 -9.71
N ALA A 91 -12.35 0.78 -9.44
CA ALA A 91 -12.68 -0.62 -9.75
C ALA A 91 -12.53 -0.94 -11.24
N MET A 92 -12.80 0.01 -12.14
CA MET A 92 -12.63 -0.18 -13.59
C MET A 92 -11.17 -0.02 -14.04
N THR A 93 -10.43 0.94 -13.49
CA THR A 93 -9.06 1.25 -13.96
C THR A 93 -7.97 0.40 -13.31
N SER A 94 -8.27 -0.27 -12.20
CA SER A 94 -7.26 -1.02 -11.43
C SER A 94 -6.76 -2.28 -12.13
N GLN A 95 -7.59 -2.93 -12.97
CA GLN A 95 -7.20 -4.10 -13.75
C GLN A 95 -5.93 -3.86 -14.58
N LEU A 96 -5.97 -2.82 -15.43
CA LEU A 96 -4.84 -2.49 -16.30
C LEU A 96 -3.63 -2.00 -15.51
N ASN A 97 -3.86 -1.17 -14.49
CA ASN A 97 -2.76 -0.62 -13.69
C ASN A 97 -1.97 -1.70 -12.95
N SER A 98 -2.58 -2.81 -12.55
CA SER A 98 -1.84 -3.91 -11.92
C SER A 98 -0.90 -4.63 -12.88
N LEU A 99 -1.29 -4.72 -14.16
CA LEU A 99 -0.54 -5.43 -15.19
C LEU A 99 0.59 -4.59 -15.79
N THR A 100 0.40 -3.27 -15.89
CA THR A 100 1.35 -2.37 -16.56
C THR A 100 2.27 -1.61 -15.59
N HIS A 101 1.99 -1.64 -14.29
CA HIS A 101 2.78 -0.89 -13.30
C HIS A 101 3.72 -1.80 -12.49
N PHE A 102 4.96 -1.87 -12.95
CA PHE A 102 6.08 -2.43 -12.21
C PHE A 102 6.75 -1.31 -11.40
N SER A 103 6.73 -1.41 -10.07
CA SER A 103 7.40 -0.41 -9.23
C SER A 103 8.91 -0.65 -9.17
N ASP A 104 9.68 0.41 -8.93
CA ASP A 104 11.14 0.35 -8.86
C ASP A 104 11.62 -0.56 -7.71
N ILE A 105 12.37 -1.61 -8.05
CA ILE A 105 12.97 -2.58 -7.12
C ILE A 105 14.47 -2.38 -6.92
N SER A 106 15.06 -1.34 -7.50
CA SER A 106 16.51 -1.06 -7.42
C SER A 106 17.05 -0.99 -6.00
N ALA A 107 16.23 -0.56 -5.03
CA ALA A 107 16.57 -0.53 -3.62
C ALA A 107 16.86 -1.91 -3.00
N LEU A 108 16.41 -3.00 -3.64
CA LEU A 108 16.66 -4.38 -3.21
C LEU A 108 17.77 -5.05 -4.00
N THR A 109 17.92 -4.69 -5.28
CA THR A 109 18.88 -5.31 -6.20
C THR A 109 20.19 -4.54 -6.34
N GLY A 110 20.42 -3.51 -5.52
CA GLY A 110 21.67 -2.73 -5.57
C GLY A 110 21.85 -1.92 -6.86
N GLY A 111 20.78 -1.69 -7.62
CA GLY A 111 20.81 -0.94 -8.88
C GLY A 111 21.06 -1.78 -10.14
N GLU A 112 21.27 -3.11 -10.03
CA GLU A 112 21.51 -3.98 -11.19
C GLU A 112 20.26 -4.26 -12.03
N GLY A 113 19.05 -3.96 -11.53
CA GLY A 113 17.78 -4.28 -12.19
C GLY A 113 17.33 -3.33 -13.32
N ARG A 114 18.23 -2.53 -13.91
CA ARG A 114 17.90 -1.48 -14.91
C ARG A 114 18.56 -1.70 -16.29
N THR A 115 18.91 -2.94 -16.62
CA THR A 115 19.32 -3.28 -17.99
C THR A 115 18.08 -3.60 -18.84
N GLU A 116 17.66 -2.59 -19.61
CA GLU A 116 16.71 -2.57 -20.75
C GLU A 116 15.21 -2.77 -20.47
#